data_AF-A0A7C0ZKG5-F1
#
_entry.id   AF-A0A7C0ZKG5-F1
#
_cell.length_a   1.000
_cell.length_b   1.000
_cell.length_c   1.000
_cell.angle_alpha   90.00
_cell.angle_beta   90.00
_cell.angle_gamma   90.00
#
_symmetry.space_group_name_H-M   'P 1'
#
loop_
_entity.id
_entity.type
_entity.pdbx_description
1 polymer ?
#
loop_
_entity_poly.entity_id
_entity_poly.type
_entity_poly.pdbx_seq_one_letter_code
_entity_poly.pdbx_strand_id
1 'polypeptide(L)'
;MNTSGNLDRHFIVYKPDGTSDRPLPVVFMFHGASGSGERVYNISGGKEKAEREGVIAVFLTTKRYCLRGEERNRYIIRWNAGALQKEVCESETLADDVQFLRDMAGYLKESCPGDNKRIYASGFSDNYVSRLTVEASDILAATAVVAGMLQDTTWHNRALIPSFLAVGQNEKLLSRADGSPLPITPNTLEEHEFLRNVLFRIVDKLGLERKYTCQEEKYYTLYPEQIGDRQPVQAGTGQGRGTQLSERQQLSVGGRGCFLEIFTGSMKQTKGS
;
A
#
# COMPACT_ATOMS: atom_id res chain seq x y z
N MET A 1 14.28 13.86 -13.99
CA MET A 1 15.21 12.74 -13.79
C MET A 1 14.82 11.64 -14.77
N ASN A 2 15.74 11.16 -15.62
CA ASN A 2 15.37 10.20 -16.68
C ASN A 2 15.93 8.79 -16.41
N THR A 3 16.92 8.63 -15.53
CA THR A 3 17.60 7.34 -15.30
C THR A 3 17.89 7.09 -13.82
N SER A 4 17.64 5.87 -13.32
CA SER A 4 18.07 5.37 -12.00
C SER A 4 18.56 3.94 -12.13
N GLY A 5 19.72 3.62 -11.56
CA GLY A 5 20.30 2.27 -11.63
C GLY A 5 20.46 1.76 -13.06
N ASN A 6 20.88 2.63 -13.99
CA ASN A 6 21.00 2.35 -15.43
C ASN A 6 19.70 1.92 -16.14
N LEU A 7 18.54 2.26 -15.56
CA LEU A 7 17.24 2.04 -16.16
C LEU A 7 16.54 3.37 -16.40
N ASP A 8 15.88 3.50 -17.54
CA ASP A 8 14.90 4.57 -17.74
C ASP A 8 13.74 4.36 -16.77
N ARG A 9 13.44 5.40 -15.99
CA ARG A 9 12.39 5.33 -14.97
C ARG A 9 11.38 6.45 -15.18
N HIS A 10 10.10 6.10 -15.06
CA HIS A 10 8.98 7.01 -15.25
C HIS A 10 8.13 7.07 -13.99
N PHE A 11 7.73 8.29 -13.63
CA PHE A 11 6.81 8.55 -12.53
C PHE A 11 6.02 9.84 -12.81
N ILE A 12 4.84 9.91 -12.22
CA ILE A 12 3.93 11.06 -12.28
C ILE A 12 4.02 11.76 -10.93
N VAL A 13 4.22 13.07 -10.96
CA VAL A 13 4.17 13.93 -9.77
C VAL A 13 2.88 14.74 -9.83
N TYR A 14 2.03 14.56 -8.82
CA TYR A 14 0.89 15.42 -8.57
C TYR A 14 1.26 16.43 -7.48
N LYS A 15 1.25 17.71 -7.82
CA LYS A 15 1.44 18.83 -6.89
C LYS A 15 0.07 19.51 -6.70
N PRO A 16 -0.39 19.70 -5.45
CA PRO A 16 -1.65 20.40 -5.20
C PRO A 16 -1.64 21.85 -5.65
N ASP A 17 -2.79 22.34 -6.09
CA ASP A 17 -2.99 23.72 -6.52
C ASP A 17 -2.95 24.69 -5.32
N GLY A 18 -2.65 25.96 -5.58
CA GLY A 18 -2.67 27.01 -4.56
C GLY A 18 -1.63 26.86 -3.44
N THR A 19 -0.63 25.98 -3.60
CA THR A 19 0.41 25.75 -2.60
C THR A 19 1.50 26.82 -2.66
N SER A 20 1.88 27.32 -1.48
CA SER A 20 3.03 28.24 -1.34
C SER A 20 4.36 27.57 -1.70
N ASP A 21 5.43 28.35 -1.89
CA ASP A 21 6.79 27.84 -2.13
C ASP A 21 7.43 27.08 -0.95
N ARG A 22 6.68 26.83 0.12
CA ARG A 22 7.16 26.06 1.27
C ARG A 22 7.29 24.58 0.92
N PRO A 23 8.24 23.86 1.52
CA PRO A 23 8.34 22.41 1.35
C PRO A 23 7.06 21.66 1.76
N LEU A 24 6.55 20.83 0.86
CA LEU A 24 5.34 20.02 1.08
C LEU A 24 5.70 18.57 1.45
N PRO A 25 4.89 17.89 2.28
CA PRO A 25 5.02 16.45 2.44
C PRO A 25 4.93 15.71 1.10
N VAL A 26 5.59 14.56 1.00
CA VAL A 26 5.57 13.71 -0.19
C VAL A 26 5.02 12.34 0.16
N VAL A 27 4.10 11.83 -0.64
CA VAL A 27 3.58 10.46 -0.54
C VAL A 27 3.88 9.70 -1.84
N PHE A 28 4.73 8.70 -1.75
CA PHE A 28 4.98 7.76 -2.84
C PHE A 28 3.91 6.66 -2.86
N MET A 29 3.22 6.50 -3.99
CA MET A 29 2.11 5.57 -4.18
C MET A 29 2.53 4.44 -5.13
N PHE A 30 2.70 3.25 -4.55
CA PHE A 30 3.21 2.06 -5.22
C PHE A 30 2.08 1.14 -5.70
N HIS A 31 2.16 0.70 -6.96
CA HIS A 31 1.23 -0.27 -7.52
C HIS A 31 1.53 -1.70 -7.04
N GLY A 32 0.53 -2.58 -7.13
CA GLY A 32 0.72 -4.03 -6.94
C GLY A 32 1.23 -4.73 -8.21
N ALA A 33 1.41 -6.04 -8.15
CA ALA A 33 1.88 -6.82 -9.30
C ALA A 33 1.01 -6.58 -10.57
N SER A 34 1.66 -6.45 -11.73
CA SER A 34 1.05 -6.10 -13.02
C SER A 34 0.41 -4.69 -13.08
N GLY A 35 0.67 -3.84 -12.09
CA GLY A 35 0.20 -2.46 -12.06
C GLY A 35 1.13 -1.48 -12.79
N SER A 36 0.75 -0.20 -12.74
CA SER A 36 1.58 0.92 -13.20
C SER A 36 1.25 2.19 -12.40
N GLY A 37 2.14 3.18 -12.41
CA GLY A 37 1.93 4.48 -11.81
C GLY A 37 0.71 5.21 -12.40
N GLU A 38 0.53 5.15 -13.72
CA GLU A 38 -0.64 5.73 -14.41
C GLU A 38 -1.95 5.13 -13.90
N ARG A 39 -1.97 3.80 -13.68
CA ARG A 39 -3.16 3.13 -13.17
C ARG A 39 -3.46 3.61 -11.74
N VAL A 40 -2.46 3.63 -10.86
CA VAL A 40 -2.65 4.13 -9.48
C VAL A 40 -3.09 5.59 -9.48
N TYR A 41 -2.50 6.43 -10.32
CA TYR A 41 -2.88 7.84 -10.49
C TYR A 41 -4.36 8.01 -10.86
N ASN A 42 -4.88 7.15 -11.74
CA ASN A 42 -6.24 7.26 -12.24
C ASN A 42 -7.31 6.67 -11.32
N ILE A 43 -7.01 5.59 -10.57
CA ILE A 43 -8.06 4.81 -9.88
C ILE A 43 -7.96 4.80 -8.35
N SER A 44 -6.85 5.26 -7.77
CA SER A 44 -6.64 5.13 -6.32
C SER A 44 -7.35 6.20 -5.49
N GLY A 45 -7.80 7.30 -6.10
CA GLY A 45 -8.24 8.51 -5.39
C GLY A 45 -7.08 9.29 -4.73
N GLY A 46 -5.84 8.89 -5.01
CA GLY A 46 -4.64 9.42 -4.36
C GLY A 46 -4.38 10.89 -4.66
N LYS A 47 -4.59 11.32 -5.92
CA LYS A 47 -4.40 12.73 -6.31
C LYS A 47 -5.45 13.65 -5.67
N GLU A 48 -6.70 13.20 -5.58
CA GLU A 48 -7.78 13.94 -4.94
C GLU A 48 -7.55 14.05 -3.43
N LYS A 49 -7.01 12.99 -2.80
CA LYS A 49 -6.60 13.06 -1.39
C LYS A 49 -5.40 14.00 -1.22
N ALA A 50 -4.40 13.93 -2.11
CA ALA A 50 -3.25 14.81 -2.09
C ALA A 50 -3.64 16.29 -2.19
N GLU A 51 -4.61 16.60 -3.06
CA GLU A 51 -5.19 17.94 -3.18
C GLU A 51 -5.76 18.43 -1.85
N ARG A 52 -6.65 17.62 -1.24
CA ARG A 52 -7.32 18.00 0.02
C ARG A 52 -6.37 18.16 1.20
N GLU A 53 -5.31 17.36 1.25
CA GLU A 53 -4.36 17.35 2.37
C GLU A 53 -3.15 18.27 2.15
N GLY A 54 -3.01 18.87 0.96
CA GLY A 54 -1.87 19.73 0.63
C GLY A 54 -0.54 18.98 0.63
N VAL A 55 -0.51 17.77 0.05
CA VAL A 55 0.71 16.94 -0.06
C VAL A 55 1.04 16.61 -1.52
N ILE A 56 2.31 16.45 -1.85
CA ILE A 56 2.74 15.95 -3.16
C ILE A 56 2.48 14.45 -3.21
N ALA A 57 1.79 13.96 -4.24
CA ALA A 57 1.66 12.52 -4.50
C ALA A 57 2.51 12.11 -5.71
N VAL A 58 3.21 11.00 -5.58
CA VAL A 58 4.10 10.49 -6.62
C VAL A 58 3.70 9.08 -6.98
N PHE A 59 3.40 8.85 -8.26
CA PHE A 59 2.92 7.57 -8.78
C PHE A 59 3.96 7.02 -9.75
N LEU A 60 4.50 5.85 -9.45
CA LEU A 60 5.69 5.34 -10.12
C LEU A 60 5.45 3.95 -10.71
N THR A 61 6.13 3.65 -11.82
CA THR A 61 6.11 2.33 -12.47
C THR A 61 7.48 1.68 -12.33
N THR A 62 7.52 0.43 -11.86
CA THR A 62 8.77 -0.36 -11.80
C THR A 62 9.08 -1.06 -13.12
N LYS A 63 10.20 -1.79 -13.16
CA LYS A 63 10.65 -2.57 -14.31
C LYS A 63 9.67 -3.71 -14.64
N ARG A 64 9.53 -3.97 -15.95
CA ARG A 64 8.91 -5.19 -16.47
C ARG A 64 9.96 -6.30 -16.54
N TYR A 65 9.65 -7.46 -15.97
CA TYR A 65 10.52 -8.64 -15.94
C TYR A 65 9.91 -9.80 -16.71
N CYS A 66 10.77 -10.58 -17.37
CA CYS A 66 10.53 -11.97 -17.73
C CYS A 66 10.55 -12.83 -16.45
N LEU A 67 9.47 -13.57 -16.20
CA LEU A 67 9.39 -14.60 -15.18
C LEU A 67 9.38 -15.98 -15.84
N ARG A 68 10.10 -16.92 -15.23
CA ARG A 68 10.06 -18.34 -15.58
C ARG A 68 8.64 -18.87 -15.37
N GLY A 69 8.15 -19.64 -16.33
CA GLY A 69 6.92 -20.40 -16.20
C GLY A 69 7.14 -21.84 -16.65
N GLU A 70 6.25 -22.74 -16.22
CA GLU A 70 6.36 -24.18 -16.50
C GLU A 70 6.20 -24.49 -18.00
N GLU A 71 5.20 -23.87 -18.64
CA GLU A 71 4.96 -24.03 -20.09
C GLU A 71 5.56 -22.88 -20.92
N ARG A 72 5.51 -21.67 -20.39
CA ARG A 72 6.00 -20.46 -21.06
C ARG A 72 6.38 -19.38 -20.08
N ASN A 73 7.39 -18.59 -20.45
CA ASN A 73 7.74 -17.38 -19.72
C ASN A 73 6.59 -16.36 -19.79
N ARG A 74 6.44 -15.58 -18.72
CA ARG A 74 5.45 -14.51 -18.63
C ARG A 74 6.14 -13.19 -18.31
N TYR A 75 5.61 -12.09 -18.83
CA TYR A 75 6.18 -10.77 -18.57
C TYR A 75 5.28 -9.96 -17.64
N ILE A 76 5.83 -9.49 -16.52
CA ILE A 76 5.08 -8.77 -15.49
C ILE A 76 5.81 -7.49 -15.06
N ILE A 77 5.06 -6.45 -14.71
CA ILE A 77 5.60 -5.30 -13.97
C ILE A 77 5.54 -5.62 -12.48
N ARG A 78 6.68 -5.66 -11.79
CA ARG A 78 6.75 -6.09 -10.39
C ARG A 78 7.96 -5.52 -9.67
N TRP A 79 7.79 -5.15 -8.41
CA TRP A 79 8.87 -4.59 -7.59
C TRP A 79 9.88 -5.66 -7.18
N ASN A 80 11.14 -5.28 -7.07
CA ASN A 80 12.14 -6.09 -6.39
C ASN A 80 11.86 -6.10 -4.88
N ALA A 81 11.10 -7.08 -4.40
CA ALA A 81 10.70 -7.24 -2.99
C ALA A 81 11.26 -8.52 -2.34
N GLY A 82 12.46 -8.96 -2.74
CA GLY A 82 13.22 -10.04 -2.11
C GLY A 82 13.01 -11.43 -2.73
N ALA A 83 11.76 -11.84 -3.00
CA ALA A 83 11.48 -13.16 -3.61
C ALA A 83 11.73 -13.21 -5.13
N LEU A 84 11.75 -12.05 -5.79
CA LEU A 84 11.70 -11.93 -7.25
C LEU A 84 12.89 -12.63 -7.96
N GLN A 85 14.08 -12.63 -7.33
CA GLN A 85 15.28 -13.27 -7.90
C GLN A 85 15.07 -14.75 -8.24
N LYS A 86 14.22 -15.45 -7.48
CA LYS A 86 13.93 -16.87 -7.67
C LYS A 86 12.93 -17.13 -8.79
N GLU A 87 12.25 -16.10 -9.29
CA GLU A 87 11.18 -16.24 -10.27
C GLU A 87 11.58 -15.69 -11.66
N VAL A 88 12.50 -14.73 -11.73
CA VAL A 88 12.89 -14.10 -12.99
C VAL A 88 13.69 -15.03 -13.90
N CYS A 89 13.58 -14.81 -15.21
CA CYS A 89 14.40 -15.48 -16.23
C CYS A 89 15.90 -15.21 -15.98
N GLU A 90 16.79 -16.13 -16.37
CA GLU A 90 18.23 -16.01 -16.08
C GLU A 90 18.88 -14.76 -16.69
N SER A 91 18.33 -14.25 -17.79
CA SER A 91 18.77 -13.02 -18.45
C SER A 91 18.38 -11.73 -17.71
N GLU A 92 17.57 -11.81 -16.65
CA GLU A 92 17.08 -10.64 -15.94
C GLU A 92 18.02 -10.20 -14.82
N THR A 93 18.42 -8.93 -14.87
CA THR A 93 19.00 -8.24 -13.72
C THR A 93 17.91 -7.52 -12.94
N LEU A 94 17.88 -7.74 -11.63
CA LEU A 94 16.93 -7.02 -10.76
C LEU A 94 17.29 -5.55 -10.67
N ALA A 95 16.26 -4.72 -10.81
CA ALA A 95 16.35 -3.29 -10.56
C ALA A 95 16.59 -3.03 -9.07
N ASP A 96 17.41 -2.02 -8.79
CA ASP A 96 17.44 -1.41 -7.47
C ASP A 96 16.29 -0.40 -7.38
N ASP A 97 15.15 -0.88 -6.90
CA ASP A 97 13.97 -0.04 -6.70
C ASP A 97 14.10 0.87 -5.46
N VAL A 98 14.94 0.49 -4.48
CA VAL A 98 15.16 1.29 -3.27
C VAL A 98 16.02 2.51 -3.63
N GLN A 99 17.06 2.31 -4.45
CA GLN A 99 17.83 3.42 -5.01
C GLN A 99 16.93 4.35 -5.85
N PHE A 100 15.99 3.80 -6.62
CA PHE A 100 15.05 4.62 -7.38
C PHE A 100 14.18 5.49 -6.47
N LEU A 101 13.70 4.98 -5.33
CA LEU A 101 13.03 5.81 -4.32
C LEU A 101 13.93 6.95 -3.81
N ARG A 102 15.19 6.63 -3.48
CA ARG A 102 16.16 7.62 -2.97
C ARG A 102 16.42 8.72 -3.99
N ASP A 103 16.61 8.35 -5.24
CA ASP A 103 16.85 9.30 -6.32
C ASP A 103 15.62 10.18 -6.59
N MET A 104 14.41 9.62 -6.57
CA MET A 104 13.18 10.41 -6.69
C MET A 104 13.02 11.39 -5.54
N ALA A 105 13.31 10.98 -4.30
CA ALA A 105 13.28 11.88 -3.14
C ALA A 105 14.28 13.03 -3.30
N GLY A 106 15.47 12.75 -3.82
CA GLY A 106 16.47 13.77 -4.18
C GLY A 106 15.97 14.71 -5.28
N TYR A 107 15.42 14.15 -6.36
CA TYR A 107 14.87 14.92 -7.47
C TYR A 107 13.74 15.86 -7.01
N LEU A 108 12.78 15.38 -6.21
CA LEU A 108 11.67 16.19 -5.73
C LEU A 108 12.14 17.35 -4.86
N LYS A 109 13.15 17.12 -4.00
CA LYS A 109 13.75 18.20 -3.22
C LYS A 109 14.23 19.37 -4.10
N GLU A 110 14.73 19.08 -5.28
CA GLU A 110 15.25 20.09 -6.23
C GLU A 110 14.18 20.65 -7.17
N SER A 111 13.27 19.80 -7.68
CA SER A 111 12.35 20.18 -8.75
C SER A 111 10.98 20.67 -8.27
N CYS A 112 10.53 20.23 -7.09
CA CYS A 112 9.22 20.56 -6.54
C CYS A 112 9.29 20.46 -5.02
N PRO A 113 9.51 21.57 -4.29
CA PRO A 113 10.11 21.60 -2.95
C PRO A 113 9.44 20.58 -2.01
N GLY A 114 10.00 19.37 -1.98
CA GLY A 114 9.53 18.28 -1.14
C GLY A 114 10.21 18.39 0.22
N ASP A 115 9.45 18.18 1.29
CA ASP A 115 9.99 18.14 2.65
C ASP A 115 10.64 16.77 2.91
N ASN A 116 11.96 16.77 3.01
CA ASN A 116 12.76 15.56 3.22
C ASN A 116 12.57 14.91 4.60
N LYS A 117 11.85 15.54 5.53
CA LYS A 117 11.47 14.95 6.82
C LYS A 117 10.03 14.40 6.82
N ARG A 118 9.25 14.67 5.77
CA ARG A 118 7.84 14.27 5.66
C ARG A 118 7.63 13.50 4.35
N ILE A 119 8.39 12.41 4.19
CA ILE A 119 8.26 11.49 3.07
C ILE A 119 7.54 10.22 3.53
N TYR A 120 6.50 9.82 2.84
CA TYR A 120 5.67 8.66 3.17
C TYR A 120 5.60 7.69 2.00
N ALA A 121 5.37 6.41 2.29
CA ALA A 121 5.15 5.39 1.28
C ALA A 121 3.82 4.67 1.50
N SER A 122 3.03 4.52 0.45
CA SER A 122 1.76 3.79 0.47
C SER A 122 1.63 2.87 -0.73
N GLY A 123 1.10 1.66 -0.57
CA GLY A 123 0.99 0.75 -1.71
C GLY A 123 0.21 -0.53 -1.45
N PHE A 124 -0.06 -1.24 -2.54
CA PHE A 124 -0.92 -2.42 -2.57
C PHE A 124 -0.16 -3.69 -2.95
N SER A 125 -0.30 -4.75 -2.13
CA SER A 125 -0.11 -6.17 -2.48
C SER A 125 1.27 -6.70 -2.93
N ASP A 126 2.24 -5.89 -3.35
CA ASP A 126 3.53 -6.42 -3.89
C ASP A 126 4.69 -6.44 -2.88
N ASN A 127 4.39 -6.44 -1.57
CA ASN A 127 5.35 -6.53 -0.46
C ASN A 127 6.43 -5.43 -0.39
N TYR A 128 6.51 -4.59 -1.41
CA TYR A 128 7.57 -3.63 -1.60
C TYR A 128 7.52 -2.51 -0.57
N VAL A 129 6.33 -2.02 -0.23
CA VAL A 129 6.21 -1.03 0.85
C VAL A 129 6.63 -1.62 2.19
N SER A 130 6.36 -2.92 2.45
CA SER A 130 6.87 -3.61 3.64
C SER A 130 8.40 -3.71 3.64
N ARG A 131 9.04 -3.94 2.48
CA ARG A 131 10.51 -3.84 2.33
C ARG A 131 10.99 -2.44 2.71
N LEU A 132 10.35 -1.41 2.16
CA LEU A 132 10.70 -0.01 2.40
C LEU A 132 10.57 0.39 3.87
N THR A 133 9.57 -0.12 4.59
CA THR A 133 9.42 0.08 6.04
C THR A 133 10.70 -0.26 6.80
N VAL A 134 11.44 -1.27 6.34
CA VAL A 134 12.70 -1.70 6.95
C VAL A 134 13.87 -0.96 6.30
N GLU A 135 14.11 -1.17 5.00
CA GLU A 135 15.36 -0.80 4.33
C GLU A 135 15.49 0.70 4.02
N ALA A 136 14.38 1.42 3.90
CA ALA A 136 14.32 2.85 3.60
C ALA A 136 13.82 3.69 4.79
N SER A 137 13.87 3.13 6.01
CA SER A 137 13.46 3.83 7.24
C SER A 137 14.31 5.05 7.59
N ASP A 138 15.48 5.21 6.97
CA ASP A 138 16.31 6.42 7.09
C ASP A 138 15.77 7.62 6.28
N ILE A 139 14.93 7.39 5.27
CA ILE A 139 14.35 8.44 4.43
C ILE A 139 12.83 8.57 4.58
N LEU A 140 12.14 7.50 4.99
CA LEU A 140 10.69 7.49 5.16
C LEU A 140 10.32 7.91 6.59
N ALA A 141 9.30 8.74 6.71
CA ALA A 141 8.72 9.15 7.98
C ALA A 141 7.64 8.17 8.46
N ALA A 142 6.89 7.54 7.55
CA ALA A 142 5.97 6.43 7.85
C ALA A 142 5.58 5.65 6.58
N THR A 143 5.03 4.45 6.78
CA THR A 143 4.53 3.59 5.69
C THR A 143 3.10 3.11 5.91
N ALA A 144 2.31 2.99 4.84
CA ALA A 144 0.99 2.39 4.84
C ALA A 144 0.89 1.27 3.79
N VAL A 145 0.76 0.03 4.23
CA VAL A 145 0.71 -1.16 3.39
C VAL A 145 -0.71 -1.68 3.35
N VAL A 146 -1.20 -1.97 2.15
CA VAL A 146 -2.49 -2.61 1.96
C VAL A 146 -2.27 -4.01 1.39
N ALA A 147 -2.75 -5.04 2.08
CA ALA A 147 -2.68 -6.44 1.67
C ALA A 147 -1.25 -6.92 1.28
N GLY A 148 -0.22 -6.37 1.92
CA GLY A 148 1.19 -6.74 1.70
C GLY A 148 1.83 -7.32 2.95
N MET A 149 2.94 -8.03 2.78
CA MET A 149 3.68 -8.67 3.87
C MET A 149 5.19 -8.56 3.67
N LEU A 150 5.95 -8.49 4.76
CA LEU A 150 7.40 -8.61 4.68
C LEU A 150 7.79 -10.07 4.39
N GLN A 151 8.46 -10.29 3.25
CA GLN A 151 8.92 -11.62 2.84
C GLN A 151 10.38 -11.89 3.23
N ASP A 152 11.27 -10.95 2.95
CA ASP A 152 12.69 -11.08 3.27
C ASP A 152 12.97 -10.51 4.66
N THR A 153 13.47 -11.37 5.54
CA THR A 153 13.83 -11.02 6.91
C THR A 153 15.34 -10.87 7.10
N THR A 154 16.12 -10.78 6.01
CA THR A 154 17.55 -10.45 6.09
C THR A 154 17.80 -8.95 6.15
N TRP A 155 16.81 -8.12 5.78
CA TRP A 155 16.94 -6.66 5.85
C TRP A 155 16.92 -6.15 7.28
N HIS A 156 17.62 -5.05 7.50
CA HIS A 156 17.74 -4.39 8.79
C HIS A 156 17.22 -2.97 8.69
N ASN A 157 16.47 -2.55 9.70
CA ASN A 157 15.99 -1.19 9.78
C ASN A 157 17.14 -0.23 10.10
N ARG A 158 17.04 0.99 9.59
CA ARG A 158 17.96 2.09 9.87
C ARG A 158 17.39 3.08 10.88
N ALA A 159 16.06 3.17 10.97
CA ALA A 159 15.35 3.92 12.00
C ALA A 159 14.02 3.23 12.36
N LEU A 160 13.44 3.62 13.50
CA LEU A 160 12.08 3.24 13.88
C LEU A 160 11.10 4.25 13.27
N ILE A 161 10.20 3.77 12.40
CA ILE A 161 9.18 4.59 11.76
C ILE A 161 7.80 3.96 11.94
N PRO A 162 6.72 4.77 12.06
CA PRO A 162 5.36 4.25 12.07
C PRO A 162 5.05 3.42 10.81
N SER A 163 4.47 2.25 11.02
CA SER A 163 3.99 1.37 9.94
C SER A 163 2.54 1.00 10.14
N PHE A 164 1.73 1.18 9.10
CA PHE A 164 0.32 0.81 9.06
C PHE A 164 0.10 -0.34 8.07
N LEU A 165 -0.63 -1.38 8.45
CA LEU A 165 -1.02 -2.50 7.60
C LEU A 165 -2.55 -2.60 7.58
N ALA A 166 -3.17 -2.55 6.40
CA ALA A 166 -4.60 -2.81 6.23
C ALA A 166 -4.84 -4.13 5.49
N VAL A 167 -5.79 -4.92 5.97
CA VAL A 167 -6.25 -6.17 5.35
C VAL A 167 -7.77 -6.27 5.35
N GLY A 168 -8.34 -6.81 4.28
CA GLY A 168 -9.78 -7.11 4.21
C GLY A 168 -10.09 -8.50 4.74
N GLN A 169 -11.25 -8.68 5.37
CA GLN A 169 -11.65 -9.99 5.91
C GLN A 169 -11.74 -11.11 4.84
N ASN A 170 -12.00 -10.73 3.58
CA ASN A 170 -12.21 -11.63 2.45
C ASN A 170 -10.97 -11.77 1.56
N GLU A 171 -9.79 -11.35 2.03
CA GLU A 171 -8.54 -11.65 1.35
C GLU A 171 -8.31 -13.16 1.33
N LYS A 172 -8.18 -13.76 0.14
CA LYS A 172 -8.03 -15.23 -0.01
C LYS A 172 -6.83 -15.79 0.77
N LEU A 173 -5.77 -15.02 0.90
CA LEU A 173 -4.57 -15.38 1.66
C LEU A 173 -4.82 -15.43 3.17
N LEU A 174 -5.89 -14.80 3.65
CA LEU A 174 -6.29 -14.72 5.06
C LEU A 174 -7.58 -15.49 5.35
N SER A 175 -8.09 -16.25 4.37
CA SER A 175 -9.23 -17.14 4.58
C SER A 175 -8.82 -18.29 5.50
N ARG A 176 -9.73 -18.72 6.38
CA ARG A 176 -9.53 -19.89 7.23
C ARG A 176 -9.49 -21.16 6.37
N ALA A 177 -9.03 -22.27 6.96
CA ALA A 177 -8.91 -23.56 6.26
C ALA A 177 -10.25 -24.06 5.66
N ASP A 178 -11.38 -23.66 6.23
CA ASP A 178 -12.73 -23.96 5.76
C ASP A 178 -13.24 -22.96 4.70
N GLY A 179 -12.41 -22.01 4.27
CA GLY A 179 -12.74 -20.95 3.31
C GLY A 179 -13.55 -19.80 3.90
N SER A 180 -13.85 -19.82 5.20
CA SER A 180 -14.55 -18.71 5.85
C SER A 180 -13.65 -17.46 5.95
N PRO A 181 -14.25 -16.25 5.98
CA PRO A 181 -13.50 -15.01 6.13
C PRO A 181 -12.70 -14.95 7.43
N LEU A 182 -11.68 -14.09 7.44
CA LEU A 182 -10.97 -13.72 8.66
C LEU A 182 -11.98 -13.12 9.67
N PRO A 183 -12.09 -13.63 10.91
CA PRO A 183 -12.90 -12.99 11.94
C PRO A 183 -12.38 -11.58 12.24
N ILE A 184 -13.29 -10.65 12.54
CA ILE A 184 -12.94 -9.31 13.04
C ILE A 184 -13.29 -9.29 14.54
N THR A 185 -12.40 -9.85 15.36
CA THR A 185 -12.57 -9.99 16.83
C THR A 185 -11.29 -9.60 17.57
N PRO A 186 -11.32 -9.19 18.86
CA PRO A 186 -10.11 -8.75 19.57
C PRO A 186 -9.01 -9.81 19.64
N ASN A 187 -9.39 -11.07 19.48
CA ASN A 187 -8.52 -12.23 19.54
C ASN A 187 -8.06 -12.70 18.14
N THR A 188 -8.34 -11.94 17.07
CA THR A 188 -8.01 -12.35 15.69
C THR A 188 -6.54 -12.75 15.52
N LEU A 189 -5.61 -12.04 16.16
CA LEU A 189 -4.19 -12.39 16.12
C LEU A 189 -3.86 -13.70 16.87
N GLU A 190 -4.63 -14.05 17.90
CA GLU A 190 -4.48 -15.33 18.60
C GLU A 190 -5.05 -16.49 17.78
N GLU A 191 -6.17 -16.23 17.11
CA GLU A 191 -6.94 -17.22 16.33
C GLU A 191 -6.40 -17.44 14.91
N HIS A 192 -5.63 -16.49 14.36
CA HIS A 192 -5.16 -16.52 12.97
C HIS A 192 -3.62 -16.41 12.87
N GLU A 193 -2.95 -17.55 13.04
CA GLU A 193 -1.49 -17.65 13.09
C GLU A 193 -0.76 -16.98 11.92
N PHE A 194 -1.24 -17.16 10.68
CA PHE A 194 -0.59 -16.57 9.52
C PHE A 194 -0.58 -15.04 9.56
N LEU A 195 -1.69 -14.41 9.99
CA LEU A 195 -1.79 -12.95 10.07
C LEU A 195 -0.89 -12.42 11.19
N ARG A 196 -0.89 -13.11 12.34
CA ARG A 196 0.03 -12.84 13.45
C ARG A 196 1.48 -12.89 12.99
N ASN A 197 1.87 -13.90 12.23
CA ASN A 197 3.23 -14.04 11.73
C ASN A 197 3.59 -12.94 10.72
N VAL A 198 2.66 -12.53 9.84
CA VAL A 198 2.86 -11.40 8.92
C VAL A 198 3.12 -10.11 9.69
N LEU A 199 2.30 -9.81 10.70
CA LEU A 199 2.43 -8.61 11.52
C LEU A 199 3.73 -8.64 12.35
N PHE A 200 3.99 -9.74 13.06
CA PHE A 200 5.12 -9.84 13.96
C PHE A 200 6.48 -9.82 13.26
N ARG A 201 6.58 -10.21 11.99
CA ARG A 201 7.80 -9.98 11.21
C ARG A 201 8.20 -8.51 11.15
N ILE A 202 7.24 -7.60 10.92
CA ILE A 202 7.52 -6.16 10.89
C ILE A 202 7.81 -5.65 12.31
N VAL A 203 7.04 -6.09 13.31
CA VAL A 203 7.25 -5.72 14.73
C VAL A 203 8.67 -6.07 15.18
N ASP A 204 9.12 -7.29 14.90
CA ASP A 204 10.48 -7.75 15.23
C ASP A 204 11.54 -6.92 14.50
N LYS A 205 11.32 -6.64 13.22
CA LYS A 205 12.24 -5.84 12.40
C LYS A 205 12.32 -4.38 12.81
N LEU A 206 11.30 -3.88 13.49
CA LEU A 206 11.29 -2.55 14.10
C LEU A 206 11.81 -2.58 15.56
N GLY A 207 12.16 -3.74 16.11
CA GLY A 207 12.64 -3.87 17.49
C GLY A 207 11.56 -3.60 18.54
N LEU A 208 10.29 -3.81 18.17
CA LEU A 208 9.14 -3.50 19.01
C LEU A 208 8.71 -4.70 19.87
N GLU A 209 8.08 -4.43 21.01
CA GLU A 209 7.46 -5.49 21.80
C GLU A 209 6.24 -6.07 21.08
N ARG A 210 6.07 -7.39 21.14
CA ARG A 210 4.88 -8.11 20.64
C ARG A 210 3.68 -7.99 21.60
N LYS A 211 3.39 -6.78 22.06
CA LYS A 211 2.21 -6.43 22.86
C LYS A 211 1.33 -5.50 22.06
N TYR A 212 0.01 -5.70 22.10
CA TYR A 212 -0.93 -4.87 21.36
C TYR A 212 -2.14 -4.45 22.18
N THR A 213 -2.72 -3.33 21.80
CA THR A 213 -4.05 -2.89 22.25
C THR A 213 -5.02 -2.96 21.08
N CYS A 214 -6.28 -3.31 21.37
CA CYS A 214 -7.34 -3.41 20.38
C CYS A 214 -8.37 -2.30 20.57
N GLN A 215 -8.78 -1.68 19.46
CA GLN A 215 -9.90 -0.76 19.36
C GLN A 215 -10.86 -1.25 18.28
N GLU A 216 -12.13 -1.35 18.62
CA GLU A 216 -13.19 -1.73 17.69
C GLU A 216 -14.01 -0.52 17.30
N GLU A 217 -14.27 -0.36 16.01
CA GLU A 217 -15.09 0.71 15.47
C GLU A 217 -16.19 0.14 14.57
N LYS A 218 -17.42 0.59 14.81
CA LYS A 218 -18.58 0.29 13.95
C LYS A 218 -18.96 1.56 13.20
N TYR A 219 -19.02 1.47 11.87
CA TYR A 219 -19.42 2.59 11.03
C TYR A 219 -20.31 2.12 9.89
N TYR A 220 -21.08 3.05 9.33
CA TYR A 220 -21.94 2.78 8.19
C TYR A 220 -21.22 3.23 6.92
N THR A 221 -21.06 2.31 5.97
CA THR A 221 -20.61 2.69 4.63
C THR A 221 -21.84 3.08 3.82
N LEU A 222 -21.91 4.36 3.45
CA LEU A 222 -22.85 4.84 2.45
C LEU A 222 -22.20 4.66 1.08
N TYR A 223 -22.80 3.85 0.22
CA TYR A 223 -22.40 3.77 -1.17
C TYR A 223 -23.06 4.94 -1.93
N PRO A 224 -22.32 5.94 -2.43
CA PRO A 224 -22.90 6.89 -3.37
C PRO A 224 -23.31 6.12 -4.63
N GLU A 225 -24.56 6.31 -5.10
CA GLU A 225 -25.00 5.77 -6.39
C GLU A 225 -23.98 6.18 -7.47
N GLN A 226 -23.59 5.23 -8.34
CA GLN A 226 -22.94 5.63 -9.59
C GLN A 226 -23.91 6.56 -10.31
N ILE A 227 -23.56 7.83 -10.44
CA ILE A 227 -24.30 8.78 -11.26
C ILE A 227 -24.10 8.36 -12.72
N GLY A 228 -24.97 7.48 -13.18
CA GLY A 228 -25.14 7.09 -14.57
C GLY A 228 -26.61 7.29 -14.92
N ASP A 229 -26.88 8.37 -15.66
CA ASP A 229 -28.13 8.77 -16.32
C ASP A 229 -29.36 7.86 -16.10
N ARG A 230 -30.24 8.21 -15.14
CA ARG A 230 -31.67 7.88 -15.22
C ARG A 230 -32.55 8.98 -14.61
N GLN A 231 -33.62 9.30 -15.34
CA GLN A 231 -34.67 10.27 -15.01
C GLN A 231 -35.41 9.96 -13.69
N PRO A 232 -36.06 10.97 -13.07
CA PRO A 232 -36.66 10.82 -11.74
C PRO A 232 -37.93 9.98 -11.80
N VAL A 233 -37.95 8.87 -11.07
CA VAL A 233 -39.18 8.11 -10.77
C VAL A 233 -39.71 8.56 -9.41
N GLN A 234 -41.01 8.86 -9.37
CA GLN A 234 -41.75 9.40 -8.24
C GLN A 234 -41.71 8.52 -6.98
N ALA A 235 -41.90 9.20 -5.85
CA ALA A 235 -41.94 8.68 -4.50
C ALA A 235 -42.99 7.55 -4.32
N GLY A 236 -42.50 6.38 -3.93
CA GLY A 236 -43.31 5.28 -3.39
C GLY A 236 -42.65 4.79 -2.10
N THR A 237 -43.45 4.66 -1.05
CA THR A 237 -43.06 4.16 0.27
C THR A 237 -42.56 2.72 0.18
N GLY A 238 -41.25 2.54 0.22
CA GLY A 238 -40.59 1.24 0.27
C GLY A 238 -39.13 1.44 0.66
N GLN A 239 -38.62 0.61 1.57
CA GLN A 239 -37.22 0.62 2.03
C GLN A 239 -36.24 0.89 0.88
N GLY A 240 -35.69 2.09 0.85
CA GLY A 240 -34.84 2.57 -0.23
C GLY A 240 -33.39 2.78 0.21
N ARG A 241 -32.51 1.90 -0.31
CA ARG A 241 -31.16 2.19 -0.81
C ARG A 241 -30.00 2.41 0.20
N GLY A 242 -29.13 1.40 0.29
CA GLY A 242 -27.67 1.59 0.21
C GLY A 242 -26.82 1.67 1.50
N THR A 243 -27.33 1.36 2.69
CA THR A 243 -26.53 1.33 3.93
C THR A 243 -26.09 -0.09 4.29
N GLN A 244 -24.77 -0.33 4.31
CA GLN A 244 -24.21 -1.57 4.86
C GLN A 244 -23.44 -1.25 6.15
N LEU A 245 -23.78 -1.92 7.25
CA LEU A 245 -22.97 -1.87 8.47
C LEU A 245 -21.59 -2.46 8.13
N SER A 246 -20.55 -1.66 8.36
CA SER A 246 -19.16 -2.07 8.17
C SER A 246 -18.46 -2.06 9.52
N GLU A 247 -17.64 -3.07 9.77
CA GLU A 247 -16.87 -3.19 11.00
C GLU A 247 -15.39 -2.98 10.68
N ARG A 248 -14.70 -2.25 11.55
CA ARG A 248 -13.26 -2.08 11.55
C ARG A 248 -12.71 -2.45 12.92
N GLN A 249 -11.56 -3.08 12.91
CA GLN A 249 -10.76 -3.28 14.10
C GLN A 249 -9.36 -2.75 13.85
N GLN A 250 -8.91 -1.89 14.76
CA GLN A 250 -7.56 -1.36 14.75
C GLN A 250 -6.77 -1.91 15.94
N LEU A 251 -5.61 -2.47 15.63
CA LEU A 251 -4.67 -3.02 16.59
C LEU A 251 -3.42 -2.14 16.56
N SER A 252 -2.99 -1.65 17.72
CA SER A 252 -1.74 -0.89 17.90
C SER A 252 -0.73 -1.76 18.64
N VAL A 253 0.43 -1.99 18.05
CA VAL A 253 1.42 -2.95 18.54
C VAL A 253 2.73 -2.23 18.87
N GLY A 254 3.34 -2.57 20.01
CA GLY A 254 4.71 -2.17 20.34
C GLY A 254 4.92 -0.67 20.58
N GLY A 255 3.97 0.03 21.20
CA GLY A 255 4.18 1.42 21.66
C GLY A 255 3.96 2.51 20.60
N ARG A 256 2.88 2.41 19.81
CA ARG A 256 2.45 3.34 18.73
C ARG A 256 3.28 3.29 17.42
N GLY A 257 4.17 2.31 17.26
CA GLY A 257 5.03 2.20 16.07
C GLY A 257 4.47 1.32 14.94
N CYS A 258 3.59 0.37 15.24
CA CYS A 258 2.99 -0.51 14.23
C CYS A 258 1.48 -0.61 14.45
N PHE A 259 0.71 -0.48 13.36
CA PHE A 259 -0.74 -0.49 13.36
C PHE A 259 -1.25 -1.52 12.36
N LEU A 260 -2.26 -2.29 12.74
CA LEU A 260 -2.99 -3.20 11.86
C LEU A 260 -4.47 -2.79 11.85
N GLU A 261 -5.04 -2.63 10.66
CA GLU A 261 -6.48 -2.45 10.45
C GLU A 261 -7.05 -3.65 9.72
N ILE A 262 -8.12 -4.23 10.27
CA ILE A 262 -8.93 -5.27 9.65
C ILE A 262 -10.31 -4.67 9.41
N PHE A 263 -10.82 -4.78 8.18
CA PHE A 263 -12.11 -4.22 7.82
C PHE A 263 -12.97 -5.20 7.02
N THR A 264 -14.29 -4.97 7.03
CA THR A 264 -15.25 -5.81 6.31
C THR A 264 -15.10 -5.73 4.79
N GLY A 265 -14.98 -6.86 4.12
CA GLY A 265 -14.89 -6.96 2.65
C GLY A 265 -13.54 -7.46 2.13
N SER A 266 -13.29 -7.25 0.83
CA SER A 266 -12.01 -7.54 0.15
C SER A 266 -11.43 -6.26 -0.42
N MET A 267 -10.12 -6.08 -0.42
CA MET A 267 -9.48 -5.06 -1.24
C MET A 267 -9.46 -5.52 -2.70
N LYS A 268 -10.11 -4.76 -3.58
CA LYS A 268 -9.92 -4.88 -5.01
C LYS A 268 -9.38 -3.55 -5.52
N GLN A 269 -8.19 -3.56 -6.11
CA GLN A 269 -7.90 -2.53 -7.11
C GLN A 269 -8.91 -2.75 -8.23
N THR A 270 -9.85 -1.82 -8.39
CA THR A 270 -10.84 -1.89 -9.46
C THR A 270 -10.09 -2.13 -10.78
N LYS A 271 -10.50 -3.15 -11.52
CA LYS A 271 -10.08 -3.28 -12.91
C LYS A 271 -10.82 -2.16 -13.63
N GLY A 272 -10.17 -1.02 -13.81
CA GLY A 272 -10.67 0.01 -14.71
C GLY A 272 -10.93 -0.66 -16.06
N SER A 273 -12.18 -0.56 -16.50
CA SER A 273 -12.63 -0.92 -17.85
C SER A 273 -11.88 -0.10 -18.89
#